data_AF-W6LGX7-F1
#
_entry.id   AF-W6LGX7-F1
#
_cell.length_a   1.000
_cell.length_b   1.000
_cell.length_c   1.000
_cell.angle_alpha   90.00
_cell.angle_beta   90.00
_cell.angle_gamma   90.00
#
_symmetry.space_group_name_H-M   'P 1'
#
loop_
_entity.id
_entity.type
_entity.pdbx_description
1 polymer ?
#
loop_
_entity_poly.entity_id
_entity_poly.type
_entity_poly.pdbx_seq_one_letter_code
_entity_poly.pdbx_strand_id
1 'polypeptide(L)'
;MNNSNKQAVRVTYIWLSGKDTHHDIRSKDRTMYLSQKDISKTPKSLVEEGVFPVWNFDGSSTGQAKGLDTEILLKPVNAFHCCVDHFSTKILWILVLAECYLPNGEPTFDNTRALARQIFEQCLDEHPWFGLEQEYFLIKNNRPYGWPEKGYPAPQGPYYCSTGSGAAMGRSFVDEHYEICLEMGLNVSGTNAEVTPGQWEFQVGPCEGLEMGDQLIVARWVLLRILEKYDLDVDYSAKPIEGDWNGSGLHTNFSTETTRAENGLEAIYKYIDRLNESVQKDIIFYGAENYKRLTGKHETAKATEFSFGVGTRGTSIRIPNSVASEKRGYMEDRRPAGDADPYLVTSRLFASCVGLETPSLDIASPLHEKEWMRKAFS
;
A
#
# COMPACT_ATOMS: atom_id res chain seq x y z
N MET A 1 -3.74 -37.34 -25.29
CA MET A 1 -4.46 -36.07 -25.49
C MET A 1 -3.46 -35.08 -26.09
N ASN A 2 -3.77 -34.49 -27.25
CA ASN A 2 -2.85 -33.63 -27.99
C ASN A 2 -2.44 -32.40 -27.16
N ASN A 3 -1.15 -32.32 -26.80
CA ASN A 3 -0.52 -31.16 -26.15
C ASN A 3 -0.37 -29.95 -27.08
N SER A 4 -0.98 -29.96 -28.27
CA SER A 4 -0.75 -28.99 -29.35
C SER A 4 -1.52 -27.67 -29.21
N ASN A 5 -2.28 -27.46 -28.14
CA ASN A 5 -3.12 -26.26 -27.98
C ASN A 5 -2.90 -25.50 -26.65
N LYS A 6 -1.78 -25.78 -25.96
CA LYS A 6 -1.38 -25.08 -24.74
C LYS A 6 -0.17 -24.21 -25.01
N GLN A 7 -0.16 -23.00 -24.45
CA GLN A 7 0.96 -22.06 -24.52
C GLN A 7 1.67 -22.01 -23.18
N ALA A 8 3.00 -21.97 -23.22
CA ALA A 8 3.81 -21.74 -22.02
C ALA A 8 3.64 -20.28 -21.56
N VAL A 9 3.36 -20.11 -20.29
CA VAL A 9 3.12 -18.82 -19.62
C VAL A 9 4.04 -18.75 -18.41
N ARG A 10 4.72 -17.61 -18.25
CA ARG A 10 5.45 -17.29 -17.01
C ARG A 10 4.44 -16.81 -15.99
N VAL A 11 4.41 -17.44 -14.82
CA VAL A 11 3.52 -17.04 -13.72
C VAL A 11 4.39 -16.70 -12.51
N THR A 12 4.47 -15.41 -12.18
CA THR A 12 5.18 -14.93 -10.99
C THR A 12 4.20 -14.86 -9.83
N TYR A 13 4.51 -15.55 -8.75
CA TYR A 13 3.78 -15.39 -7.49
C TYR A 13 4.49 -14.32 -6.67
N ILE A 14 3.74 -13.34 -6.17
CA ILE A 14 4.21 -12.34 -5.20
C ILE A 14 3.48 -12.49 -3.88
N TRP A 15 4.15 -12.17 -2.77
CA TRP A 15 3.59 -12.21 -1.42
C TRP A 15 4.33 -11.26 -0.48
N LEU A 16 3.68 -10.93 0.64
CA LEU A 16 4.30 -10.20 1.74
C LEU A 16 5.06 -11.16 2.67
N SER A 17 6.26 -10.76 3.05
CA SER A 17 7.17 -11.49 3.94
C SER A 17 7.21 -10.86 5.34
N GLY A 18 7.55 -11.68 6.35
CA GLY A 18 7.41 -11.34 7.78
C GLY A 18 8.58 -10.60 8.42
N LYS A 19 9.62 -10.22 7.66
CA LYS A 19 10.80 -9.53 8.21
C LYS A 19 10.56 -8.03 8.43
N ASP A 20 9.80 -7.41 7.53
CA ASP A 20 9.38 -6.02 7.59
C ASP A 20 8.15 -5.89 6.69
N THR A 21 6.95 -5.80 7.28
CA THR A 21 5.65 -5.85 6.57
C THR A 21 5.46 -4.72 5.56
N HIS A 22 6.38 -3.77 5.54
CA HIS A 22 6.29 -2.51 4.83
C HIS A 22 6.95 -2.54 3.44
N HIS A 23 8.03 -3.34 3.27
CA HIS A 23 8.87 -3.36 2.06
C HIS A 23 9.21 -4.76 1.56
N ASP A 24 8.96 -5.80 2.35
CA ASP A 24 9.43 -7.14 2.00
C ASP A 24 8.44 -7.89 1.07
N ILE A 25 8.33 -7.42 -0.17
CA ILE A 25 7.56 -8.10 -1.21
C ILE A 25 8.48 -9.11 -1.92
N ARG A 26 8.18 -10.39 -1.76
CA ARG A 26 8.94 -11.49 -2.37
C ARG A 26 8.25 -11.98 -3.62
N SER A 27 9.03 -12.58 -4.52
CA SER A 27 8.49 -13.15 -5.74
C SER A 27 9.24 -14.40 -6.21
N LYS A 28 8.56 -15.28 -6.93
CA LYS A 28 9.20 -16.36 -7.69
C LYS A 28 8.34 -16.84 -8.86
N ASP A 29 8.99 -17.44 -9.84
CA ASP A 29 8.38 -17.85 -11.11
C ASP A 29 8.10 -19.35 -11.21
N ARG A 30 6.90 -19.71 -11.68
CA ARG A 30 6.62 -21.02 -12.25
C ARG A 30 6.23 -20.92 -13.72
N THR A 31 6.52 -21.97 -14.46
CA THR A 31 5.95 -22.16 -15.80
C THR A 31 4.59 -22.84 -15.68
N MET A 32 3.59 -22.30 -16.39
CA MET A 32 2.29 -22.95 -16.57
C MET A 32 2.00 -23.13 -18.06
N TYR A 33 1.25 -24.17 -18.40
CA TYR A 33 0.80 -24.45 -19.77
C TYR A 33 -0.71 -24.23 -19.83
N LEU A 34 -1.10 -23.02 -20.21
CA LEU A 34 -2.50 -22.58 -20.25
C LEU A 34 -3.11 -22.88 -21.62
N SER A 35 -4.39 -23.24 -21.65
CA SER A 35 -5.12 -23.40 -22.91
C SER A 35 -5.42 -22.03 -23.54
N GLN A 36 -5.69 -22.00 -24.84
CA GLN A 36 -6.15 -20.77 -25.51
C GLN A 36 -7.43 -20.19 -24.87
N LYS A 37 -8.29 -21.05 -24.33
CA LYS A 37 -9.48 -20.63 -23.57
C LYS A 37 -9.09 -19.89 -22.29
N ASP A 38 -8.12 -20.40 -21.54
CA ASP A 38 -7.67 -19.76 -20.29
C ASP A 38 -7.00 -18.42 -20.58
N ILE A 39 -6.18 -18.36 -21.63
CA ILE A 39 -5.45 -17.14 -22.03
C ILE A 39 -6.41 -16.02 -22.47
N SER A 40 -7.57 -16.36 -23.02
CA SER A 40 -8.58 -15.38 -23.41
C SER A 40 -9.34 -14.73 -22.24
N LYS A 41 -9.15 -15.22 -21.02
CA LYS A 41 -9.81 -14.72 -19.81
C LYS A 41 -8.93 -13.72 -19.07
N THR A 42 -9.56 -12.89 -18.22
CA THR A 42 -8.81 -12.02 -17.32
C THR A 42 -8.09 -12.85 -16.27
N PRO A 43 -6.86 -12.48 -15.85
CA PRO A 43 -6.14 -13.21 -14.82
C PRO A 43 -6.93 -13.31 -13.49
N LYS A 44 -7.68 -12.27 -13.13
CA LYS A 44 -8.57 -12.30 -11.95
C LYS A 44 -9.60 -13.45 -12.02
N SER A 45 -10.27 -13.65 -13.16
CA SER A 45 -11.22 -14.77 -13.31
C SER A 45 -10.53 -16.15 -13.25
N LEU A 46 -9.26 -16.24 -13.66
CA LEU A 46 -8.48 -17.48 -13.53
C LEU A 46 -8.17 -17.82 -12.06
N VAL A 47 -8.07 -16.82 -11.17
CA VAL A 47 -7.96 -17.04 -9.72
C VAL A 47 -9.28 -17.62 -9.19
N GLU A 48 -10.42 -17.04 -9.56
CA GLU A 48 -11.76 -17.48 -9.14
C GLU A 48 -12.07 -18.91 -9.58
N GLU A 49 -11.61 -19.30 -10.77
CA GLU A 49 -11.75 -20.67 -11.30
C GLU A 49 -10.73 -21.66 -10.71
N GLY A 50 -9.82 -21.21 -9.85
CA GLY A 50 -8.80 -22.06 -9.23
C GLY A 50 -7.74 -22.57 -10.22
N VAL A 51 -7.52 -21.86 -11.32
CA VAL A 51 -6.53 -22.25 -12.36
C VAL A 51 -5.11 -22.15 -11.81
N PHE A 52 -4.84 -21.13 -10.99
CA PHE A 52 -3.55 -20.97 -10.33
C PHE A 52 -3.48 -21.90 -9.10
N PRO A 53 -2.55 -22.87 -9.08
CA PRO A 53 -2.43 -23.78 -7.95
C PRO A 53 -1.86 -23.07 -6.72
N VAL A 54 -2.19 -23.59 -5.54
CA VAL A 54 -1.42 -23.29 -4.32
C VAL A 54 0.04 -23.70 -4.56
N TRP A 55 0.96 -22.85 -4.11
CA TRP A 55 2.38 -23.15 -4.13
C TRP A 55 2.95 -23.04 -2.71
N ASN A 56 4.26 -23.14 -2.55
CA ASN A 56 4.92 -23.12 -1.25
C ASN A 56 6.26 -22.41 -1.36
N PHE A 57 6.87 -21.98 -0.27
CA PHE A 57 8.25 -21.52 -0.21
C PHE A 57 8.87 -21.84 1.16
N ASP A 58 10.17 -21.63 1.28
CA ASP A 58 10.88 -21.77 2.56
C ASP A 58 10.69 -20.51 3.42
N GLY A 59 9.80 -20.59 4.40
CA GLY A 59 9.50 -19.53 5.36
C GLY A 59 10.64 -19.20 6.31
N SER A 60 11.64 -20.08 6.48
CA SER A 60 12.79 -19.76 7.32
C SER A 60 13.69 -18.68 6.69
N SER A 61 13.76 -18.68 5.36
CA SER A 61 14.49 -17.69 4.57
C SER A 61 13.83 -16.31 4.53
N THR A 62 12.57 -16.20 4.97
CA THR A 62 11.81 -14.94 5.03
C THR A 62 11.40 -14.55 6.46
N GLY A 63 11.82 -15.33 7.46
CA GLY A 63 11.46 -15.08 8.87
C GLY A 63 10.03 -15.44 9.25
N GLN A 64 9.30 -16.16 8.39
CA GLN A 64 7.90 -16.56 8.58
C GLN A 64 7.74 -17.94 9.24
N ALA A 65 8.80 -18.75 9.25
CA ALA A 65 8.81 -20.05 9.90
C ALA A 65 10.14 -20.30 10.63
N LYS A 66 10.11 -21.15 11.67
CA LYS A 66 11.29 -21.59 12.44
C LYS A 66 11.16 -23.07 12.76
N GLY A 67 12.30 -23.75 12.91
CA GLY A 67 12.33 -25.17 13.29
C GLY A 67 12.47 -26.10 12.09
N LEU A 68 11.87 -27.29 12.18
CA LEU A 68 12.02 -28.36 11.17
C LEU A 68 11.02 -28.24 10.02
N ASP A 69 9.80 -27.79 10.31
CA ASP A 69 8.79 -27.51 9.29
C ASP A 69 8.82 -26.01 8.97
N THR A 70 9.41 -25.69 7.82
CA THR A 70 9.58 -24.30 7.37
C THR A 70 8.72 -23.99 6.15
N GLU A 71 7.88 -24.92 5.72
CA GLU A 71 7.05 -24.73 4.53
C GLU A 71 5.92 -23.73 4.80
N ILE A 72 5.83 -22.69 3.98
CA ILE A 72 4.70 -21.78 3.95
C ILE A 72 4.01 -21.91 2.59
N LEU A 73 2.69 -22.03 2.61
CA LEU A 73 1.84 -22.13 1.44
C LEU A 73 1.49 -20.73 0.91
N LEU A 74 1.51 -20.58 -0.41
CA LEU A 74 1.09 -19.41 -1.18
C LEU A 74 -0.27 -19.70 -1.80
N LYS A 75 -1.32 -19.09 -1.26
CA LYS A 75 -2.68 -19.19 -1.80
C LYS A 75 -2.96 -17.99 -2.71
N PRO A 76 -3.22 -18.19 -4.02
CA PRO A 76 -3.60 -17.12 -4.94
C PRO A 76 -4.83 -16.35 -4.47
N VAL A 77 -4.79 -15.03 -4.58
CA VAL A 77 -5.89 -14.14 -4.14
C VAL A 77 -6.26 -13.08 -5.16
N ASN A 78 -5.32 -12.67 -6.03
CA ASN A 78 -5.58 -11.77 -7.14
C ASN A 78 -4.53 -12.01 -8.25
N ALA A 79 -4.78 -11.57 -9.47
CA ALA A 79 -3.83 -11.73 -10.57
C ALA A 79 -3.99 -10.67 -11.65
N PHE A 80 -2.88 -10.36 -12.32
CA PHE A 80 -2.75 -9.31 -13.32
C PHE A 80 -1.93 -9.82 -14.51
N HIS A 81 -2.19 -9.28 -15.70
CA HIS A 81 -1.19 -9.39 -16.76
C HIS A 81 0.02 -8.55 -16.33
N CYS A 82 1.23 -9.11 -16.44
CA CYS A 82 2.42 -8.36 -16.09
C CYS A 82 2.94 -7.66 -17.34
N CYS A 83 2.97 -6.32 -17.31
CA CYS A 83 3.45 -5.48 -18.41
C CYS A 83 4.85 -4.92 -18.15
N VAL A 84 5.52 -5.34 -17.08
CA VAL A 84 6.92 -4.97 -16.83
C VAL A 84 7.81 -5.52 -17.93
N ASP A 85 8.71 -4.68 -18.45
CA ASP A 85 9.71 -5.07 -19.45
C ASP A 85 10.41 -6.38 -19.10
N HIS A 86 10.46 -7.28 -20.08
CA HIS A 86 11.15 -8.57 -19.95
C HIS A 86 11.76 -9.03 -21.27
N PHE A 87 12.68 -9.98 -21.21
CA PHE A 87 13.52 -10.40 -22.33
C PHE A 87 12.77 -10.88 -23.60
N SER A 88 11.52 -11.33 -23.49
CA SER A 88 10.80 -11.94 -24.61
C SER A 88 9.33 -11.59 -24.60
N THR A 89 8.91 -10.67 -25.46
CA THR A 89 7.51 -10.26 -25.66
C THR A 89 6.59 -11.39 -26.17
N LYS A 90 7.13 -12.57 -26.50
CA LYS A 90 6.36 -13.73 -26.96
C LYS A 90 5.81 -14.60 -25.82
N ILE A 91 6.42 -14.51 -24.64
CA ILE A 91 6.01 -15.31 -23.49
C ILE A 91 5.04 -14.48 -22.66
N LEU A 92 3.79 -14.90 -22.60
CA LEU A 92 2.81 -14.26 -21.73
C LEU A 92 3.31 -14.31 -20.29
N TRP A 93 3.20 -13.19 -19.59
CA TRP A 93 3.57 -13.07 -18.20
C TRP A 93 2.33 -12.70 -17.37
N ILE A 94 2.01 -13.53 -16.38
CA ILE A 94 0.96 -13.28 -15.40
C ILE A 94 1.62 -13.10 -14.03
N LEU A 95 1.20 -12.07 -13.31
CA LEU A 95 1.52 -11.83 -11.92
C LEU A 95 0.36 -12.33 -11.05
N VAL A 96 0.65 -13.12 -10.03
CA VAL A 96 -0.33 -13.67 -9.08
C VAL A 96 0.04 -13.15 -7.70
N LEU A 97 -0.83 -12.34 -7.10
CA LEU A 97 -0.76 -12.01 -5.69
C LEU A 97 -1.24 -13.21 -4.87
N ALA A 98 -0.46 -13.60 -3.87
CA ALA A 98 -0.78 -14.69 -2.97
C ALA A 98 -0.65 -14.26 -1.51
N GLU A 99 -1.42 -14.93 -0.65
CA GLU A 99 -1.33 -14.78 0.80
C GLU A 99 -0.76 -16.06 1.45
N CYS A 100 -0.19 -15.90 2.64
CA CYS A 100 0.64 -16.91 3.28
C CYS A 100 -0.12 -17.73 4.33
N TYR A 101 -0.08 -19.05 4.18
CA TYR A 101 -0.71 -20.02 5.07
C TYR A 101 0.28 -21.05 5.57
N LEU A 102 0.08 -21.53 6.80
CA LEU A 102 0.74 -22.70 7.33
C LEU A 102 0.20 -23.98 6.67
N PRO A 103 0.94 -25.10 6.68
CA PRO A 103 0.48 -26.37 6.10
C PRO A 103 -0.80 -26.93 6.73
N ASN A 104 -1.12 -26.53 7.97
CA ASN A 104 -2.35 -26.89 8.66
C ASN A 104 -3.59 -26.09 8.20
N GLY A 105 -3.42 -25.12 7.28
CA GLY A 105 -4.50 -24.29 6.75
C GLY A 105 -4.75 -22.98 7.49
N GLU A 106 -4.02 -22.71 8.58
CA GLU A 106 -4.13 -21.44 9.30
C GLU A 106 -3.31 -20.33 8.61
N PRO A 107 -3.78 -19.07 8.61
CA PRO A 107 -2.96 -17.95 8.14
C PRO A 107 -1.66 -17.86 8.95
N THR A 108 -0.57 -17.48 8.28
CA THR A 108 0.66 -17.10 8.98
C THR A 108 0.43 -15.88 9.88
N PHE A 109 1.22 -15.74 10.95
CA PHE A 109 1.01 -14.69 11.95
C PHE A 109 1.15 -13.26 11.38
N ASP A 110 1.87 -13.13 10.27
CA ASP A 110 2.13 -11.90 9.51
C ASP A 110 1.20 -11.74 8.29
N ASN A 111 0.21 -12.61 8.11
CA ASN A 111 -0.78 -12.49 7.04
C ASN A 111 -1.83 -11.42 7.36
N THR A 112 -1.44 -10.16 7.16
CA THR A 112 -2.28 -8.97 7.41
C THR A 112 -3.48 -8.88 6.48
N ARG A 113 -3.42 -9.49 5.29
CA ARG A 113 -4.55 -9.61 4.36
C ARG A 113 -5.67 -10.48 4.92
N ALA A 114 -5.34 -11.62 5.53
CA ALA A 114 -6.33 -12.47 6.19
C ALA A 114 -6.97 -11.77 7.39
N LEU A 115 -6.19 -11.00 8.15
CA LEU A 115 -6.70 -10.18 9.24
C LEU A 115 -7.67 -9.09 8.73
N ALA A 116 -7.28 -8.35 7.68
CA ALA A 116 -8.13 -7.33 7.07
C ALA A 116 -9.44 -7.92 6.52
N ARG A 117 -9.40 -9.12 5.92
CA ARG A 117 -10.59 -9.83 5.43
C ARG A 117 -11.61 -10.01 6.55
N GLN A 118 -11.17 -10.52 7.70
CA GLN A 118 -12.05 -10.74 8.87
C GLN A 118 -12.72 -9.45 9.35
N ILE A 119 -12.08 -8.30 9.17
CA ILE A 119 -12.64 -7.01 9.55
C ILE A 119 -13.67 -6.54 8.52
N PHE A 120 -13.34 -6.57 7.22
CA PHE A 120 -14.26 -6.13 6.17
C PHE A 120 -15.52 -7.00 6.06
N GLU A 121 -15.42 -8.31 6.34
CA GLU A 121 -16.55 -9.24 6.31
C GLU A 121 -17.61 -8.97 7.41
N GLN A 122 -17.31 -8.13 8.41
CA GLN A 122 -18.27 -7.81 9.49
C GLN A 122 -19.34 -6.79 9.10
N CYS A 123 -19.11 -5.99 8.06
CA CYS A 123 -20.00 -4.90 7.62
C CYS A 123 -19.96 -4.75 6.09
N LEU A 124 -20.37 -5.80 5.37
CA LEU A 124 -20.34 -5.84 3.90
C LEU A 124 -21.19 -4.74 3.25
N ASP A 125 -22.27 -4.31 3.89
CA ASP A 125 -23.19 -3.31 3.37
C ASP A 125 -22.62 -1.87 3.41
N GLU A 126 -21.49 -1.63 4.10
CA GLU A 126 -20.90 -0.28 4.16
C GLU A 126 -20.15 0.11 2.87
N HIS A 127 -19.83 -0.86 1.99
CA HIS A 127 -19.10 -0.65 0.74
C HIS A 127 -17.92 0.34 0.87
N PRO A 128 -16.93 0.03 1.73
CA PRO A 128 -15.84 0.95 2.07
C PRO A 128 -14.91 1.15 0.87
N TRP A 129 -14.80 2.39 0.40
CA TRP A 129 -13.87 2.78 -0.65
C TRP A 129 -12.68 3.52 -0.08
N PHE A 130 -11.51 3.18 -0.61
CA PHE A 130 -10.24 3.75 -0.23
C PHE A 130 -9.50 4.32 -1.44
N GLY A 131 -8.78 5.43 -1.24
CA GLY A 131 -7.78 5.93 -2.18
C GLY A 131 -6.51 6.26 -1.41
N LEU A 132 -5.40 5.59 -1.72
CA LEU A 132 -4.13 5.74 -1.01
C LEU A 132 -3.14 6.53 -1.85
N GLU A 133 -2.57 7.56 -1.23
CA GLU A 133 -1.55 8.46 -1.77
C GLU A 133 -0.18 7.98 -1.28
N GLN A 134 0.52 7.16 -2.07
CA GLN A 134 1.80 6.56 -1.69
C GLN A 134 2.94 7.53 -1.99
N GLU A 135 3.45 8.20 -0.97
CA GLU A 135 4.68 8.98 -1.08
C GLU A 135 5.91 8.08 -0.89
N TYR A 136 7.00 8.40 -1.58
CA TYR A 136 8.25 7.65 -1.53
C TYR A 136 9.44 8.46 -2.04
N PHE A 137 10.65 8.01 -1.69
CA PHE A 137 11.88 8.53 -2.27
C PHE A 137 12.50 7.51 -3.22
N LEU A 138 12.94 7.96 -4.39
CA LEU A 138 13.87 7.19 -5.21
C LEU A 138 15.25 7.25 -4.55
N ILE A 139 15.92 6.10 -4.40
CA ILE A 139 17.21 5.99 -3.73
C ILE A 139 18.27 5.44 -4.69
N LYS A 140 19.48 6.00 -4.61
CA LYS A 140 20.69 5.44 -5.20
C LYS A 140 21.83 5.50 -4.20
N ASN A 141 22.50 4.37 -3.94
CA ASN A 141 23.61 4.28 -3.00
C ASN A 141 23.29 4.86 -1.61
N ASN A 142 22.11 4.53 -1.06
CA ASN A 142 21.60 5.03 0.23
C ASN A 142 21.46 6.57 0.32
N ARG A 143 21.28 7.25 -0.82
CA ARG A 143 20.93 8.68 -0.89
C ARG A 143 19.75 8.90 -1.83
N PRO A 144 18.92 9.93 -1.60
CA PRO A 144 17.88 10.28 -2.55
C PRO A 144 18.44 10.56 -3.95
N TYR A 145 17.79 10.01 -4.96
CA TYR A 145 18.20 10.12 -6.35
C TYR A 145 18.20 11.58 -6.80
N GLY A 146 19.28 11.98 -7.47
CA GLY A 146 19.50 13.36 -7.92
C GLY A 146 20.11 14.30 -6.87
N TRP A 147 20.29 13.85 -5.63
CA TRP A 147 21.02 14.64 -4.62
C TRP A 147 22.52 14.65 -4.90
N PRO A 148 23.24 15.71 -4.49
CA PRO A 148 24.70 15.71 -4.57
C PRO A 148 25.26 14.58 -3.71
N GLU A 149 26.39 14.01 -4.14
CA GLU A 149 27.10 12.94 -3.43
C GLU A 149 27.44 13.35 -1.99
N LYS A 150 27.74 14.64 -1.78
CA LYS A 150 27.97 15.26 -0.47
C LYS A 150 27.13 16.52 -0.33
N GLY A 151 26.54 16.70 0.85
CA GLY A 151 25.71 17.88 1.17
C GLY A 151 24.23 17.68 0.81
N TYR A 152 23.57 18.79 0.48
CA TYR A 152 22.13 18.84 0.22
C TYR A 152 21.86 19.65 -1.06
N PRO A 153 20.74 19.39 -1.76
CA PRO A 153 20.28 20.26 -2.83
C PRO A 153 19.80 21.61 -2.27
N ALA A 154 19.33 22.51 -3.14
CA ALA A 154 18.72 23.76 -2.70
C ALA A 154 17.47 23.48 -1.82
N PRO A 155 17.07 24.41 -0.93
CA PRO A 155 15.92 24.23 -0.06
C PRO A 155 14.61 23.90 -0.80
N GLN A 156 13.67 23.30 -0.09
CA GLN A 156 12.33 22.97 -0.61
C GLN A 156 11.59 24.18 -1.17
N GLY A 157 10.68 23.94 -2.11
CA GLY A 157 9.91 24.99 -2.78
C GLY A 157 9.77 24.76 -4.29
N PRO A 158 10.88 24.68 -5.06
CA PRO A 158 10.80 24.57 -6.51
C PRO A 158 10.52 23.16 -7.05
N TYR A 159 10.40 22.14 -6.17
CA TYR A 159 10.35 20.72 -6.58
C TYR A 159 8.93 20.16 -6.71
N TYR A 160 7.99 20.59 -5.86
CA TYR A 160 6.60 20.13 -5.88
C TYR A 160 5.95 20.41 -7.23
N CYS A 161 5.39 19.37 -7.87
CA CYS A 161 4.77 19.44 -9.20
C CYS A 161 5.65 20.11 -10.28
N SER A 162 6.98 20.04 -10.13
CA SER A 162 7.92 20.76 -10.99
C SER A 162 8.10 20.14 -12.37
N THR A 163 8.59 20.94 -13.32
CA THR A 163 9.06 20.49 -14.63
C THR A 163 10.49 20.99 -14.86
N GLY A 164 11.33 20.17 -15.48
CA GLY A 164 12.73 20.49 -15.77
C GLY A 164 13.71 19.57 -15.05
N SER A 165 14.83 19.26 -15.71
CA SER A 165 15.79 18.24 -15.24
C SER A 165 16.43 18.55 -13.89
N GLY A 166 16.53 19.83 -13.52
CA GLY A 166 17.07 20.27 -12.23
C GLY A 166 16.10 20.21 -11.05
N ALA A 167 14.81 19.93 -11.30
CA ALA A 167 13.78 19.91 -10.26
C ALA A 167 13.01 18.58 -10.21
N ALA A 168 12.67 18.00 -11.37
CA ALA A 168 11.89 16.77 -11.49
C ALA A 168 12.79 15.54 -11.72
N MET A 169 13.67 15.25 -10.77
CA MET A 169 14.63 14.14 -10.86
C MET A 169 13.93 12.78 -10.75
N GLY A 170 14.17 11.89 -11.71
CA GLY A 170 13.60 10.55 -11.73
C GLY A 170 12.25 10.41 -12.43
N ARG A 171 11.74 11.48 -13.07
CA ARG A 171 10.45 11.50 -13.79
C ARG A 171 10.27 10.32 -14.74
N SER A 172 11.31 9.93 -15.49
CA SER A 172 11.20 8.81 -16.45
C SER A 172 10.82 7.49 -15.79
N PHE A 173 11.26 7.24 -14.55
CA PHE A 173 10.93 6.02 -13.82
C PHE A 173 9.50 6.06 -13.29
N VAL A 174 9.04 7.25 -12.90
CA VAL A 174 7.68 7.48 -12.41
C VAL A 174 6.66 7.37 -13.56
N ASP A 175 6.96 7.98 -14.71
CA ASP A 175 6.13 7.87 -15.91
C ASP A 175 6.06 6.41 -16.39
N GLU A 176 7.21 5.70 -16.41
CA GLU A 176 7.25 4.27 -16.75
C GLU A 176 6.41 3.41 -15.77
N HIS A 177 6.54 3.65 -14.46
CA HIS A 177 5.72 2.98 -13.44
C HIS A 177 4.24 3.24 -13.65
N TYR A 178 3.86 4.49 -13.87
CA TYR A 178 2.46 4.89 -14.04
C TYR A 178 1.83 4.24 -15.28
N GLU A 179 2.52 4.28 -16.42
CA GLU A 179 2.07 3.66 -17.67
C GLU A 179 1.95 2.13 -17.53
N ILE A 180 2.93 1.47 -16.92
CA ILE A 180 2.86 0.02 -16.68
C ILE A 180 1.70 -0.34 -15.73
N CYS A 181 1.48 0.43 -14.66
CA CYS A 181 0.35 0.20 -13.76
C CYS A 181 -1.00 0.34 -14.49
N LEU A 182 -1.14 1.34 -15.37
CA LEU A 182 -2.33 1.51 -16.21
C LEU A 182 -2.51 0.31 -17.17
N GLU A 183 -1.45 -0.13 -17.85
CA GLU A 183 -1.50 -1.28 -18.75
C GLU A 183 -1.85 -2.59 -18.04
N MET A 184 -1.38 -2.76 -16.81
CA MET A 184 -1.73 -3.90 -15.96
C MET A 184 -3.19 -3.84 -15.44
N GLY A 185 -3.88 -2.72 -15.62
CA GLY A 185 -5.25 -2.51 -15.16
C GLY A 185 -5.35 -2.21 -13.67
N LEU A 186 -4.27 -1.73 -13.03
CA LEU A 186 -4.37 -1.20 -11.67
C LEU A 186 -5.16 0.11 -11.70
N ASN A 187 -5.90 0.37 -10.63
CA ASN A 187 -6.70 1.58 -10.47
C ASN A 187 -5.83 2.76 -9.99
N VAL A 188 -4.71 3.01 -10.67
CA VAL A 188 -3.87 4.18 -10.42
C VAL A 188 -4.58 5.44 -10.90
N SER A 189 -4.78 6.41 -10.01
CA SER A 189 -5.54 7.62 -10.30
C SER A 189 -4.67 8.83 -10.64
N GLY A 190 -3.37 8.79 -10.33
CA GLY A 190 -2.43 9.84 -10.70
C GLY A 190 -1.03 9.67 -10.11
N THR A 191 -0.20 10.68 -10.38
CA THR A 191 1.14 10.82 -9.82
C THR A 191 1.55 12.30 -9.77
N ASN A 192 2.41 12.67 -8.82
CA ASN A 192 3.03 13.99 -8.74
C ASN A 192 4.46 13.92 -8.16
N ALA A 193 5.28 14.91 -8.52
CA ALA A 193 6.52 15.19 -7.80
C ALA A 193 6.18 15.82 -6.45
N GLU A 194 6.80 15.32 -5.38
CA GLU A 194 6.56 15.79 -4.03
C GLU A 194 7.45 16.98 -3.63
N VAL A 195 7.24 17.49 -2.42
CA VAL A 195 7.91 18.70 -1.91
C VAL A 195 9.43 18.56 -1.82
N THR A 196 9.92 17.38 -1.44
CA THR A 196 11.35 17.10 -1.33
C THR A 196 11.92 16.66 -2.69
N PRO A 197 13.10 17.16 -3.11
CA PRO A 197 13.72 16.71 -4.36
C PRO A 197 13.97 15.20 -4.35
N GLY A 198 13.54 14.49 -5.40
CA GLY A 198 13.66 13.03 -5.48
C GLY A 198 12.55 12.26 -4.75
N GLN A 199 11.62 12.96 -4.09
CA GLN A 199 10.38 12.42 -3.54
C GLN A 199 9.27 12.49 -4.59
N TRP A 200 8.46 11.45 -4.64
CA TRP A 200 7.35 11.30 -5.57
C TRP A 200 6.15 10.69 -4.87
N GLU A 201 5.00 10.84 -5.50
CA GLU A 201 3.75 10.21 -5.09
C GLU A 201 3.08 9.51 -6.27
N PHE A 202 2.46 8.37 -6.02
CA PHE A 202 1.43 7.81 -6.89
C PHE A 202 0.18 7.51 -6.08
N GLN A 203 -0.99 7.67 -6.70
CA GLN A 203 -2.27 7.42 -6.06
C GLN A 203 -2.92 6.16 -6.62
N VAL A 204 -3.43 5.29 -5.75
CA VAL A 204 -4.23 4.10 -6.13
C VAL A 204 -5.61 4.24 -5.52
N GLY A 205 -6.65 4.07 -6.33
CA GLY A 205 -8.06 4.07 -5.91
C GLY A 205 -8.96 4.99 -6.75
N PRO A 206 -10.28 4.96 -6.51
CA PRO A 206 -10.93 4.28 -5.37
C PRO A 206 -11.03 2.76 -5.52
N CYS A 207 -10.59 2.01 -4.51
CA CYS A 207 -10.74 0.55 -4.44
C CYS A 207 -11.58 0.15 -3.22
N GLU A 208 -12.34 -0.94 -3.33
CA GLU A 208 -13.22 -1.41 -2.26
C GLU A 208 -12.56 -2.47 -1.37
N GLY A 209 -12.59 -2.24 -0.05
CA GLY A 209 -12.10 -3.20 0.95
C GLY A 209 -10.69 -3.74 0.66
N LEU A 210 -10.58 -5.07 0.57
CA LEU A 210 -9.31 -5.78 0.34
C LEU A 210 -8.60 -5.42 -0.97
N GLU A 211 -9.37 -5.06 -2.02
CA GLU A 211 -8.79 -4.72 -3.33
C GLU A 211 -7.82 -3.53 -3.22
N MET A 212 -8.04 -2.64 -2.25
CA MET A 212 -7.13 -1.52 -2.01
C MET A 212 -5.72 -2.00 -1.63
N GLY A 213 -5.63 -2.94 -0.68
CA GLY A 213 -4.35 -3.52 -0.29
C GLY A 213 -3.72 -4.34 -1.41
N ASP A 214 -4.53 -5.14 -2.11
CA ASP A 214 -4.06 -5.98 -3.23
C ASP A 214 -3.38 -5.13 -4.31
N GLN A 215 -4.03 -4.04 -4.73
CA GLN A 215 -3.50 -3.18 -5.79
C GLN A 215 -2.31 -2.35 -5.35
N LEU A 216 -2.28 -1.84 -4.11
CA LEU A 216 -1.11 -1.08 -3.65
C LEU A 216 0.14 -1.96 -3.55
N ILE A 217 0.02 -3.20 -3.05
CA ILE A 217 1.15 -4.14 -2.98
C ILE A 217 1.67 -4.46 -4.37
N VAL A 218 0.78 -4.68 -5.35
CA VAL A 218 1.19 -4.89 -6.75
C VAL A 218 1.87 -3.64 -7.30
N ALA A 219 1.32 -2.45 -7.08
CA ALA A 219 1.93 -1.19 -7.53
C ALA A 219 3.33 -0.97 -6.94
N ARG A 220 3.52 -1.25 -5.64
CA ARG A 220 4.84 -1.22 -4.97
C ARG A 220 5.82 -2.22 -5.60
N TRP A 221 5.37 -3.45 -5.87
CA TRP A 221 6.20 -4.46 -6.53
C TRP A 221 6.62 -4.04 -7.94
N VAL A 222 5.69 -3.49 -8.74
CA VAL A 222 5.97 -3.01 -10.09
C VAL A 222 7.04 -1.92 -10.06
N LEU A 223 6.93 -0.96 -9.14
CA LEU A 223 7.92 0.11 -8.99
C LEU A 223 9.32 -0.45 -8.69
N LEU A 224 9.44 -1.30 -7.65
CA LEU A 224 10.71 -1.92 -7.29
C LEU A 224 11.29 -2.71 -8.47
N ARG A 225 10.45 -3.49 -9.16
CA ARG A 225 10.88 -4.34 -10.27
C ARG A 225 11.38 -3.54 -11.48
N ILE A 226 10.81 -2.37 -11.75
CA ILE A 226 11.29 -1.44 -12.78
C ILE A 226 12.64 -0.84 -12.38
N LEU A 227 12.81 -0.47 -11.11
CA LEU A 227 14.01 0.22 -10.64
C LEU A 227 15.25 -0.69 -10.56
N GLU A 228 15.07 -2.01 -10.43
CA GLU A 228 16.16 -2.98 -10.43
C GLU A 228 17.10 -2.86 -11.66
N LYS A 229 16.56 -2.58 -12.87
CA LYS A 229 17.39 -2.41 -14.08
C LYS A 229 18.23 -1.12 -14.07
N TYR A 230 17.96 -0.20 -13.16
CA TYR A 230 18.61 1.10 -13.06
C TYR A 230 19.54 1.24 -11.85
N ASP A 231 19.70 0.19 -11.05
CA ASP A 231 20.43 0.23 -9.78
C ASP A 231 19.88 1.34 -8.87
N LEU A 232 18.55 1.37 -8.77
CA LEU A 232 17.76 2.25 -7.93
C LEU A 232 16.88 1.42 -7.00
N ASP A 233 16.51 2.02 -5.88
CA ASP A 233 15.60 1.44 -4.88
C ASP A 233 14.59 2.50 -4.42
N VAL A 234 13.68 2.12 -3.52
CA VAL A 234 12.65 2.99 -2.95
C VAL A 234 12.74 3.02 -1.43
N ASP A 235 12.63 4.22 -0.86
CA ASP A 235 12.44 4.42 0.57
C ASP A 235 11.04 4.99 0.86
N TYR A 236 10.17 4.13 1.41
CA TYR A 236 8.84 4.49 1.89
C TYR A 236 8.81 4.98 3.35
N SER A 237 9.94 4.98 4.08
CA SER A 237 9.95 5.29 5.51
C SER A 237 9.35 6.67 5.81
N ALA A 238 8.75 6.83 6.99
CA ALA A 238 8.03 8.05 7.35
C ALA A 238 8.90 9.31 7.28
N LYS A 239 10.20 9.20 7.55
CA LYS A 239 11.14 10.32 7.56
C LYS A 239 12.53 9.86 7.10
N PRO A 240 12.77 9.68 5.79
CA PRO A 240 14.03 9.15 5.27
C PRO A 240 15.22 10.08 5.51
N ILE A 241 14.95 11.40 5.48
CA ILE A 241 15.97 12.44 5.67
C ILE A 241 15.62 13.29 6.88
N GLU A 242 16.56 13.42 7.81
CA GLU A 242 16.42 14.28 8.98
C GLU A 242 16.49 15.78 8.61
N GLY A 243 15.89 16.62 9.46
CA GLY A 243 15.89 18.07 9.30
C GLY A 243 14.66 18.62 8.58
N ASP A 244 14.87 19.75 7.90
CA ASP A 244 13.83 20.58 7.27
C ASP A 244 13.42 20.08 5.87
N TRP A 245 13.27 18.75 5.74
CA TRP A 245 12.79 18.06 4.55
C TRP A 245 11.46 17.38 4.84
N ASN A 246 10.55 17.28 3.89
CA ASN A 246 9.29 16.58 4.12
C ASN A 246 9.53 15.07 4.36
N GLY A 247 8.63 14.45 5.11
CA GLY A 247 8.59 12.98 5.25
C GLY A 247 7.66 12.36 4.21
N SER A 248 7.54 11.03 4.24
CA SER A 248 6.65 10.27 3.34
C SER A 248 5.37 9.83 4.06
N GLY A 249 4.22 10.26 3.57
CA GLY A 249 2.89 9.83 3.98
C GLY A 249 2.32 8.66 3.16
N LEU A 250 1.26 8.06 3.70
CA LEU A 250 0.33 7.21 2.96
C LEU A 250 -1.09 7.74 3.17
N HIS A 251 -1.36 8.97 2.72
CA HIS A 251 -2.67 9.57 3.01
C HIS A 251 -3.78 8.67 2.49
N THR A 252 -4.73 8.38 3.37
CA THR A 252 -5.75 7.37 3.14
C THR A 252 -7.10 8.07 3.04
N ASN A 253 -7.55 8.27 1.82
CA ASN A 253 -8.88 8.76 1.52
C ASN A 253 -9.89 7.63 1.77
N PHE A 254 -10.95 7.90 2.52
CA PHE A 254 -11.93 6.90 2.95
C PHE A 254 -13.37 7.40 2.85
N SER A 255 -14.25 6.54 2.34
CA SER A 255 -15.70 6.75 2.32
C SER A 255 -16.46 5.42 2.42
N THR A 256 -17.70 5.48 2.86
CA THR A 256 -18.67 4.37 2.82
C THR A 256 -19.86 4.76 1.95
N GLU A 257 -20.76 3.82 1.67
CA GLU A 257 -22.03 4.16 1.03
C GLU A 257 -22.75 5.30 1.78
N THR A 258 -22.75 5.24 3.11
CA THR A 258 -23.33 6.27 3.99
C THR A 258 -22.70 7.65 3.79
N THR A 259 -21.37 7.76 3.71
CA THR A 259 -20.73 9.08 3.55
C THR A 259 -20.86 9.65 2.13
N ARG A 260 -21.07 8.79 1.13
CA ARG A 260 -21.31 9.19 -0.27
C ARG A 260 -22.78 9.55 -0.55
N ALA A 261 -23.71 9.16 0.32
CA ALA A 261 -25.12 9.49 0.22
C ALA A 261 -25.43 10.96 0.56
N GLU A 262 -26.69 11.36 0.38
CA GLU A 262 -27.16 12.70 0.79
C GLU A 262 -26.94 12.93 2.29
N ASN A 263 -26.46 14.12 2.66
CA ASN A 263 -26.04 14.47 4.03
C ASN A 263 -24.90 13.62 4.62
N GLY A 264 -24.12 12.93 3.76
CA GLY A 264 -23.00 12.10 4.18
C GLY A 264 -21.91 12.82 5.00
N LEU A 265 -21.83 14.16 4.94
CA LEU A 265 -20.93 14.94 5.79
C LEU A 265 -21.21 14.77 7.30
N GLU A 266 -22.47 14.56 7.70
CA GLU A 266 -22.79 14.25 9.10
C GLU A 266 -22.23 12.89 9.54
N ALA A 267 -22.23 11.91 8.63
CA ALA A 267 -21.60 10.62 8.88
C ALA A 267 -20.08 10.75 8.97
N ILE A 268 -19.46 11.60 8.13
CA ILE A 268 -18.03 11.92 8.22
C ILE A 268 -17.69 12.50 9.60
N TYR A 269 -18.47 13.45 10.13
CA TYR A 269 -18.22 13.97 11.47
C TYR A 269 -18.32 12.90 12.55
N LYS A 270 -19.29 11.99 12.47
CA LYS A 270 -19.39 10.85 13.40
C LYS A 270 -18.19 9.91 13.29
N TYR A 271 -17.67 9.68 12.09
CA TYR A 271 -16.46 8.88 11.88
C TYR A 271 -15.24 9.56 12.51
N ILE A 272 -15.11 10.88 12.36
CA ILE A 272 -14.04 11.67 12.98
C ILE A 272 -14.12 11.61 14.50
N ASP A 273 -15.31 11.70 15.10
CA ASP A 273 -15.48 11.59 16.55
C ASP A 273 -14.99 10.23 17.07
N ARG A 274 -15.33 9.14 16.37
CA ARG A 274 -14.86 7.79 16.71
C ARG A 274 -13.34 7.65 16.54
N LEU A 275 -12.77 8.25 15.50
CA LEU A 275 -11.32 8.25 15.29
C LEU A 275 -10.56 9.01 16.38
N ASN A 276 -11.16 10.06 16.94
CA ASN A 276 -10.60 10.79 18.08
C ASN A 276 -10.53 9.91 19.34
N GLU A 277 -11.48 8.99 19.51
CA GLU A 277 -11.48 8.02 20.62
C GLU A 277 -10.49 6.87 20.40
N SER A 278 -10.19 6.53 19.15
CA SER A 278 -9.34 5.38 18.79
C SER A 278 -7.88 5.69 18.48
N VAL A 279 -7.44 6.96 18.60
CA VAL A 279 -6.10 7.43 18.17
C VAL A 279 -4.96 6.50 18.64
N GLN A 280 -4.99 6.11 19.92
CA GLN A 280 -3.95 5.27 20.53
C GLN A 280 -3.87 3.88 19.91
N LYS A 281 -5.01 3.34 19.47
CA LYS A 281 -5.09 2.03 18.82
C LYS A 281 -4.78 2.12 17.33
N ASP A 282 -5.20 3.20 16.66
CA ASP A 282 -5.00 3.38 15.22
C ASP A 282 -3.52 3.55 14.87
N ILE A 283 -2.81 4.38 15.65
CA ILE A 283 -1.42 4.72 15.39
C ILE A 283 -0.47 3.51 15.39
N ILE A 284 -0.84 2.43 16.09
CA ILE A 284 -0.10 1.17 16.14
C ILE A 284 0.11 0.58 14.74
N PHE A 285 -0.86 0.78 13.84
CA PHE A 285 -0.87 0.21 12.50
C PHE A 285 -0.44 1.20 11.41
N TYR A 286 -0.07 2.43 11.79
CA TYR A 286 0.15 3.54 10.85
C TYR A 286 1.63 3.80 10.53
N GLY A 287 2.51 2.81 10.75
CA GLY A 287 3.92 2.84 10.38
C GLY A 287 4.89 2.95 11.56
N ALA A 288 6.06 2.33 11.44
CA ALA A 288 6.93 2.03 12.59
C ALA A 288 7.58 3.27 13.23
N GLU A 289 7.98 4.27 12.43
CA GLU A 289 8.71 5.46 12.90
C GLU A 289 7.96 6.76 12.67
N ASN A 290 6.63 6.68 12.65
CA ASN A 290 5.76 7.77 12.23
C ASN A 290 5.87 9.03 13.12
N TYR A 291 6.31 8.91 14.38
CA TYR A 291 6.60 10.05 15.27
C TYR A 291 7.67 11.01 14.73
N LYS A 292 8.60 10.53 13.88
CA LYS A 292 9.62 11.37 13.23
C LYS A 292 9.00 12.28 12.17
N ARG A 293 7.86 11.88 11.60
CA ARG A 293 7.10 12.61 10.59
C ARG A 293 6.03 13.49 11.23
N LEU A 294 5.18 12.89 12.08
CA LEU A 294 4.04 13.53 12.77
C LEU A 294 4.50 14.44 13.92
N THR A 295 5.07 15.58 13.56
CA THR A 295 5.69 16.54 14.48
C THR A 295 4.92 17.85 14.62
N GLY A 296 3.82 18.03 13.87
CA GLY A 296 3.11 19.30 13.77
C GLY A 296 3.73 20.27 12.75
N LYS A 297 4.82 19.87 12.08
CA LYS A 297 5.49 20.62 11.00
C LYS A 297 5.32 19.87 9.67
N HIS A 298 5.73 20.49 8.57
CA HIS A 298 5.74 19.86 7.23
C HIS A 298 4.38 19.25 6.84
N GLU A 299 3.29 20.01 7.01
CA GLU A 299 1.92 19.59 6.65
C GLU A 299 1.40 18.34 7.39
N THR A 300 1.87 18.12 8.63
CA THR A 300 1.40 17.02 9.50
C THR A 300 0.89 17.53 10.84
N ALA A 301 0.02 16.75 11.50
CA ALA A 301 -0.31 16.90 12.91
C ALA A 301 0.76 16.24 13.81
N LYS A 302 0.73 16.49 15.12
CA LYS A 302 1.54 15.72 16.08
C LYS A 302 0.93 14.33 16.31
N ALA A 303 1.77 13.32 16.49
CA ALA A 303 1.30 11.94 16.69
C ALA A 303 0.29 11.77 17.85
N THR A 304 0.45 12.56 18.92
CA THR A 304 -0.39 12.50 20.14
C THR A 304 -1.59 13.43 20.13
N GLU A 305 -1.73 14.27 19.09
CA GLU A 305 -2.83 15.22 18.97
C GLU A 305 -3.74 14.79 17.82
N PHE A 306 -5.04 14.80 18.06
CA PHE A 306 -6.02 14.58 17.02
C PHE A 306 -6.73 15.87 16.68
N SER A 307 -6.79 16.17 15.39
CA SER A 307 -7.47 17.35 14.86
C SER A 307 -8.11 17.01 13.52
N PHE A 308 -9.12 17.78 13.15
CA PHE A 308 -9.64 17.77 11.80
C PHE A 308 -9.89 19.19 11.31
N GLY A 309 -9.98 19.36 9.99
CA GLY A 309 -10.35 20.64 9.39
C GLY A 309 -10.73 20.56 7.92
N VAL A 310 -11.55 21.52 7.49
CA VAL A 310 -11.97 21.65 6.10
C VAL A 310 -10.88 22.36 5.30
N GLY A 311 -10.36 21.71 4.26
CA GLY A 311 -9.36 22.29 3.37
C GLY A 311 -7.97 22.52 3.98
N THR A 312 -7.76 22.16 5.25
CA THR A 312 -6.49 22.36 5.96
C THR A 312 -5.62 21.12 5.89
N ARG A 313 -4.31 21.30 5.68
CA ARG A 313 -3.35 20.19 5.56
C ARG A 313 -2.62 19.85 6.87
N GLY A 314 -2.46 20.81 7.78
CA GLY A 314 -1.78 20.61 9.07
C GLY A 314 -2.65 19.94 10.13
N THR A 315 -3.44 18.94 9.75
CA THR A 315 -4.44 18.29 10.61
C THR A 315 -4.36 16.78 10.48
N SER A 316 -4.97 16.05 11.41
CA SER A 316 -4.96 14.58 11.37
C SER A 316 -5.93 14.06 10.31
N ILE A 317 -7.16 14.58 10.30
CA ILE A 317 -8.18 14.27 9.30
C ILE A 317 -8.56 15.51 8.50
N ARG A 318 -8.38 15.49 7.19
CA ARG A 318 -8.81 16.58 6.31
C ARG A 318 -10.15 16.23 5.66
N ILE A 319 -11.07 17.19 5.68
CA ILE A 319 -12.28 17.16 4.85
C ILE A 319 -12.01 18.04 3.61
N PRO A 320 -12.06 17.50 2.38
CA PRO A 320 -11.88 18.31 1.18
C PRO A 320 -12.93 19.43 1.07
N ASN A 321 -12.55 20.57 0.50
CA ASN A 321 -13.47 21.70 0.30
C ASN A 321 -14.68 21.30 -0.58
N SER A 322 -14.47 20.45 -1.59
CA SER A 322 -15.55 19.91 -2.42
C SER A 322 -16.54 19.10 -1.60
N VAL A 323 -16.07 18.21 -0.72
CA VAL A 323 -16.91 17.41 0.19
C VAL A 323 -17.70 18.29 1.16
N ALA A 324 -17.07 19.31 1.73
CA ALA A 324 -17.78 20.26 2.60
C ALA A 324 -18.86 21.05 1.85
N SER A 325 -18.58 21.45 0.60
CA SER A 325 -19.54 22.16 -0.26
C SER A 325 -20.71 21.26 -0.71
N GLU A 326 -20.41 20.03 -1.12
CA GLU A 326 -21.39 19.04 -1.58
C GLU A 326 -22.11 18.31 -0.45
N LYS A 327 -21.62 18.46 0.79
CA LYS A 327 -22.11 17.83 2.02
C LYS A 327 -22.12 16.29 1.98
N ARG A 328 -21.25 15.70 1.16
CA ARG A 328 -21.06 14.24 1.02
C ARG A 328 -19.73 13.94 0.32
N GLY A 329 -19.23 12.72 0.50
CA GLY A 329 -18.02 12.23 -0.16
C GLY A 329 -17.13 11.45 0.78
N TYR A 330 -15.86 11.85 0.87
CA TYR A 330 -14.80 11.16 1.60
C TYR A 330 -14.09 12.08 2.60
N MET A 331 -13.33 11.48 3.50
CA MET A 331 -12.35 12.17 4.35
C MET A 331 -10.94 11.62 4.07
N GLU A 332 -9.92 12.41 4.33
CA GLU A 332 -8.51 12.06 4.13
C GLU A 332 -7.85 11.89 5.51
N ASP A 333 -7.46 10.67 5.86
CA ASP A 333 -6.61 10.42 7.02
C ASP A 333 -5.13 10.62 6.64
N ARG A 334 -4.50 11.64 7.23
CA ARG A 334 -3.12 12.03 6.92
C ARG A 334 -2.09 11.37 7.85
N ARG A 335 -2.58 10.62 8.84
CA ARG A 335 -1.75 10.00 9.88
C ARG A 335 -0.94 8.79 9.40
N PRO A 336 -1.35 7.94 8.44
CA PRO A 336 -0.52 6.82 8.00
C PRO A 336 0.79 7.28 7.34
N ALA A 337 1.90 6.61 7.67
CA ALA A 337 3.20 6.83 7.04
C ALA A 337 3.34 6.04 5.72
N GLY A 338 4.25 6.47 4.86
CA GLY A 338 4.50 5.86 3.55
C GLY A 338 4.81 4.36 3.62
N ASP A 339 5.43 3.90 4.71
CA ASP A 339 5.82 2.51 4.92
C ASP A 339 4.65 1.64 5.39
N ALA A 340 3.54 2.22 5.84
CA ALA A 340 2.46 1.47 6.47
C ALA A 340 1.90 0.33 5.58
N ASP A 341 1.51 -0.77 6.24
CA ASP A 341 0.88 -1.91 5.58
C ASP A 341 -0.56 -1.53 5.18
N PRO A 342 -0.91 -1.55 3.88
CA PRO A 342 -2.22 -1.08 3.43
C PRO A 342 -3.37 -1.95 3.94
N TYR A 343 -3.16 -3.25 4.20
CA TYR A 343 -4.21 -4.09 4.77
C TYR A 343 -4.53 -3.67 6.21
N LEU A 344 -3.49 -3.38 7.01
CA LEU A 344 -3.68 -2.94 8.40
C LEU A 344 -4.26 -1.53 8.48
N VAL A 345 -3.76 -0.59 7.68
CA VAL A 345 -4.24 0.81 7.67
C VAL A 345 -5.71 0.86 7.28
N THR A 346 -6.08 0.22 6.17
CA THR A 346 -7.45 0.27 5.64
C THR A 346 -8.44 -0.45 6.56
N SER A 347 -8.11 -1.65 7.06
CA SER A 347 -8.99 -2.38 7.97
C SER A 347 -9.15 -1.68 9.33
N ARG A 348 -8.07 -1.10 9.87
CA ARG A 348 -8.12 -0.33 11.11
C ARG A 348 -8.94 0.94 10.96
N LEU A 349 -8.71 1.71 9.89
CA LEU A 349 -9.45 2.94 9.62
C LEU A 349 -10.95 2.65 9.47
N PHE A 350 -11.29 1.62 8.69
CA PHE A 350 -12.68 1.17 8.54
C PHE A 350 -13.32 0.85 9.88
N ALA A 351 -12.70 -0.04 10.66
CA ALA A 351 -13.23 -0.47 11.95
C ALA A 351 -13.48 0.69 12.90
N SER A 352 -12.52 1.61 13.04
CA SER A 352 -12.66 2.78 13.89
C SER A 352 -13.79 3.70 13.40
N CYS A 353 -13.89 3.95 12.10
CA CYS A 353 -14.94 4.81 11.54
C CYS A 353 -16.35 4.21 11.73
N VAL A 354 -16.53 2.92 11.43
CA VAL A 354 -17.85 2.27 11.54
C VAL A 354 -18.18 1.84 12.97
N GLY A 355 -17.21 1.90 13.89
CA GLY A 355 -17.41 1.61 15.31
C GLY A 355 -17.41 0.12 15.63
N LEU A 356 -16.59 -0.65 14.93
CA LEU A 356 -16.45 -2.10 15.11
C LEU A 356 -15.50 -2.42 16.27
N GLU A 357 -15.87 -3.44 17.04
CA GLU A 357 -14.94 -4.10 17.94
C GLU A 357 -14.01 -5.03 17.12
N THR A 358 -12.70 -4.94 17.36
CA THR A 358 -11.70 -5.65 16.55
C THR A 358 -10.76 -6.48 17.41
N PRO A 359 -11.25 -7.56 18.05
CA PRO A 359 -10.41 -8.39 18.91
C PRO A 359 -9.21 -8.99 18.18
N SER A 360 -9.34 -9.29 16.88
CA SER A 360 -8.23 -9.79 16.07
C SER A 360 -7.12 -8.76 15.84
N LEU A 361 -7.46 -7.48 15.57
CA LEU A 361 -6.48 -6.39 15.52
C LEU A 361 -5.87 -6.11 16.90
N ASP A 362 -6.68 -6.14 17.96
CA ASP A 362 -6.20 -5.90 19.33
C ASP A 362 -5.19 -7.00 19.74
N ILE A 363 -5.41 -8.26 19.34
CA ILE A 363 -4.47 -9.38 19.54
C ILE A 363 -3.19 -9.21 18.70
N ALA A 364 -3.28 -8.68 17.48
CA ALA A 364 -2.12 -8.46 16.60
C ALA A 364 -1.27 -7.24 17.01
N SER A 365 -1.86 -6.29 17.74
CA SER A 365 -1.24 -5.00 18.11
C SER A 365 0.18 -5.13 18.69
N PRO A 366 0.51 -6.08 19.60
CA PRO A 366 1.85 -6.21 20.15
C PRO A 366 2.96 -6.50 19.12
N LEU A 367 2.61 -7.01 17.93
CA LEU A 367 3.57 -7.25 16.83
C LEU A 367 3.99 -5.93 16.15
N HIS A 368 3.12 -4.92 16.19
CA HIS A 368 3.29 -3.65 15.48
C HIS A 368 3.64 -2.49 16.44
N GLU A 369 3.20 -2.58 17.70
CA GLU A 369 3.42 -1.54 18.71
C GLU A 369 4.91 -1.32 19.01
N LYS A 370 5.35 -0.07 18.91
CA LYS A 370 6.74 0.35 19.18
C LYS A 370 6.85 1.10 20.50
N GLU A 371 8.07 1.15 21.05
CA GLU A 371 8.33 1.78 22.36
C GLU A 371 7.88 3.27 22.40
N TRP A 372 8.05 4.01 21.30
CA TRP A 372 7.64 5.41 21.24
C TRP A 372 6.12 5.57 21.38
N MET A 373 5.33 4.62 20.88
CA MET A 373 3.86 4.67 20.97
C MET A 373 3.43 4.54 22.42
N ARG A 374 4.00 3.57 23.15
CA ARG A 374 3.76 3.40 24.59
C ARG A 374 4.10 4.66 25.37
N LYS A 375 5.24 5.30 25.09
CA LYS A 375 5.67 6.55 25.76
C LYS A 375 4.82 7.76 25.38
N ALA A 376 4.32 7.81 24.15
CA ALA A 376 3.54 8.93 23.64
C ALA A 376 2.14 9.00 24.24
N PHE A 377 1.60 7.86 24.67
CA PHE A 377 0.22 7.71 25.14
C PHE A 377 0.09 7.19 26.58
N SER A 378 1.20 7.09 27.31
CA SER A 378 1.26 6.71 28.74
C SER A 378 0.83 7.80 29.70
#